data_AF-A0A6P6T894-F1
#
_entry.id   AF-A0A6P6T894-F1
#
_cell.length_a   1.000
_cell.length_b   1.000
_cell.length_c   1.000
_cell.angle_alpha   90.00
_cell.angle_beta   90.00
_cell.angle_gamma   90.00
#
_symmetry.space_group_name_H-M   'P 1'
#
loop_
_entity.id
_entity.type
_entity.pdbx_description
1 polymer ?
#
loop_
_entity_poly.entity_id
_entity_poly.type
_entity_poly.pdbx_seq_one_letter_code
_entity_poly.pdbx_strand_id
1 'polypeptide(L)'
;MAMDDNESCGSRTVETASSKQSRHERQRFEVYTEVLSRLQDLDRQEVKLPGFEDQLWHHFNRLPARYAMDVNVERAEDVLTHKRLLLLAEDPDNRPAFDVRLVQVHPSGAENDLDSAHSDSLMREDAQSHTFESNRRGIHPPPTFGSSSNLEALGVQSSGAHVDDVERDINSIFQTSRPMHEITFSTVDKPKLLSQLTSLLSDIGLNIEEAHAFSTTDGFSLDVFVVAGWPYEETELLKSKLQKEIKMAKEQPSSEQHVPPMTENYERGNPSISEYVKIPTDEIDVWEIDPRQLRFGNRIASGAFGDLYKGTYCSQEVAIKVLKPERVNIDMLKEFSQEVFIMRKIRHKNVVQFLGACTKPPNLCIVTEFMCKGSVHSFLHKQKSTFKLSTIIRVAMDVSKGMNYLHQNNIIHRDLKTANLLMDEHEVVKVADFGVSRVVSQTGVMTAETGTYRWMAPEVIEHKLYDHKADVFSFGIVLWELLTREIPYSDLTPLQAAIGVVQQGLRPAIPKRTHPKLVELLEKCWQQDPTHRPNFSQILENLQRIAKEVVDEVEDRQKDKSIGGFFSSLRKGHH
;
A
#
# COMPACT_ATOMS: atom_id res chain seq x y z
N MET A 1 20.96 57.66 12.27
CA MET A 1 21.12 56.81 13.47
C MET A 1 19.88 55.92 13.52
N ALA A 2 19.96 54.75 12.88
CA ALA A 2 20.10 53.42 13.51
C ALA A 2 18.75 52.96 14.11
N MET A 3 17.90 52.22 13.39
CA MET A 3 17.89 50.74 13.18
C MET A 3 17.96 49.94 14.49
N ASP A 4 16.83 49.31 14.88
CA ASP A 4 16.72 47.86 15.01
C ASP A 4 15.27 47.38 15.22
N ASP A 5 15.05 46.14 14.82
CA ASP A 5 13.82 45.42 14.47
C ASP A 5 12.91 45.02 15.64
N ASN A 6 11.61 44.78 15.37
CA ASN A 6 10.93 43.60 15.92
C ASN A 6 9.65 43.16 15.16
N GLU A 7 9.72 41.94 14.63
CA GLU A 7 8.67 40.91 14.51
C GLU A 7 7.36 41.19 13.73
N SER A 8 7.37 40.76 12.47
CA SER A 8 6.18 40.44 11.67
C SER A 8 5.69 39.02 11.97
N CYS A 9 4.48 38.89 12.52
CA CYS A 9 3.79 37.63 12.76
C CYS A 9 3.40 36.93 11.44
N GLY A 10 4.20 35.96 11.00
CA GLY A 10 3.81 34.98 9.99
C GLY A 10 2.86 33.92 10.58
N SER A 11 1.56 34.09 10.37
CA SER A 11 0.53 33.10 10.69
C SER A 11 0.70 31.84 9.83
N ARG A 12 1.28 30.78 10.39
CA ARG A 12 1.16 29.42 9.86
C ARG A 12 -0.18 28.83 10.30
N THR A 13 -1.13 28.76 9.38
CA THR A 13 -2.39 28.02 9.53
C THR A 13 -2.09 26.53 9.70
N VAL A 14 -2.48 25.99 10.85
CA VAL A 14 -2.52 24.55 11.11
C VAL A 14 -3.80 24.01 10.46
N GLU A 15 -3.67 23.31 9.33
CA GLU A 15 -4.81 22.64 8.68
C GLU A 15 -5.34 21.50 9.57
N THR A 16 -6.62 21.59 9.93
CA THR A 16 -7.33 20.59 10.74
C THR A 16 -7.86 19.46 9.86
N ALA A 17 -8.17 18.29 10.43
CA ALA A 17 -8.73 17.16 9.67
C ALA A 17 -10.06 17.50 8.95
N SER A 18 -10.83 18.46 9.49
CA SER A 18 -12.03 19.01 8.87
C SER A 18 -11.73 19.80 7.59
N SER A 19 -10.62 20.54 7.54
CA SER A 19 -10.22 21.28 6.33
C SER A 19 -9.71 20.36 5.23
N LYS A 20 -9.12 19.20 5.57
CA LYS A 20 -8.72 18.18 4.59
C LYS A 20 -9.93 17.48 3.97
N GLN A 21 -10.92 17.12 4.78
CA GLN A 21 -12.15 16.51 4.29
C GLN A 21 -12.94 17.48 3.40
N SER A 22 -13.04 18.76 3.80
CA SER A 22 -13.67 19.78 2.95
C SER A 22 -12.88 20.05 1.67
N ARG A 23 -11.55 19.88 1.69
CA ARG A 23 -10.69 20.03 0.50
C ARG A 23 -10.90 18.89 -0.50
N HIS A 24 -10.99 17.63 -0.04
CA HIS A 24 -11.28 16.49 -0.91
C HIS A 24 -12.69 16.55 -1.50
N GLU A 25 -13.69 16.97 -0.73
CA GLU A 25 -15.06 17.18 -1.22
C GLU A 25 -15.13 18.30 -2.25
N ARG A 26 -14.42 19.42 -2.00
CA ARG A 26 -14.32 20.54 -2.94
C ARG A 26 -13.65 20.12 -4.26
N GLN A 27 -12.52 19.41 -4.19
CA GLN A 27 -11.80 18.96 -5.37
C GLN A 27 -12.59 17.91 -6.17
N ARG A 28 -13.32 17.02 -5.49
CA ARG A 28 -14.26 16.09 -6.14
C ARG A 28 -15.36 16.84 -6.88
N PHE A 29 -15.91 17.88 -6.26
CA PHE A 29 -16.94 18.71 -6.89
C PHE A 29 -16.40 19.44 -8.14
N GLU A 30 -15.21 20.02 -8.05
CA GLU A 30 -14.54 20.68 -9.19
C GLU A 30 -14.35 19.72 -10.38
N VAL A 31 -13.85 18.51 -10.13
CA VAL A 31 -13.66 17.48 -11.16
C VAL A 31 -14.99 17.00 -11.73
N TYR A 32 -16.00 16.79 -10.89
CA TYR A 32 -17.34 16.44 -11.33
C TYR A 32 -17.93 17.50 -12.26
N THR A 33 -17.81 18.79 -11.90
CA THR A 33 -18.32 19.89 -12.72
C THR A 33 -17.61 19.96 -14.08
N GLU A 34 -16.28 19.76 -14.09
CA GLU A 34 -15.51 19.74 -15.34
C GLU A 34 -15.91 18.57 -16.25
N VAL A 35 -16.07 17.37 -15.68
CA VAL A 35 -16.54 16.18 -16.40
C VAL A 35 -17.96 16.40 -16.94
N LEU A 36 -18.86 16.96 -16.13
CA LEU A 36 -20.22 17.25 -16.53
C LEU A 36 -20.27 18.24 -17.70
N SER A 37 -19.50 19.33 -17.63
CA SER A 37 -19.41 20.32 -18.71
C SER A 37 -18.97 19.68 -20.02
N ARG A 38 -17.90 18.87 -19.97
CA ARG A 38 -17.36 18.19 -21.17
C ARG A 38 -18.33 17.15 -21.73
N LEU A 39 -19.08 16.45 -20.88
CA LEU A 39 -20.11 15.52 -21.32
C LEU A 39 -21.29 16.24 -21.98
N GLN A 40 -21.65 17.44 -21.52
CA GLN A 40 -22.68 18.28 -22.14
C GLN A 40 -22.23 18.78 -23.53
N ASP A 41 -20.95 19.10 -23.70
CA ASP A 41 -20.38 19.53 -24.98
C ASP A 41 -20.33 18.41 -26.04
N LEU A 42 -20.33 17.13 -25.63
CA LEU A 42 -20.29 15.96 -26.51
C LEU A 42 -21.65 15.58 -27.14
N ASP A 43 -22.72 16.33 -26.87
CA ASP A 43 -24.08 16.21 -27.43
C ASP A 43 -24.70 14.79 -27.42
N ARG A 44 -24.37 13.97 -26.40
CA ARG A 44 -24.88 12.59 -26.24
C ARG A 44 -26.33 12.58 -25.75
N GLN A 45 -27.14 11.65 -26.28
CA GLN A 45 -28.55 11.49 -25.86
C GLN A 45 -28.70 11.14 -24.37
N GLU A 46 -27.74 10.39 -23.79
CA GLU A 46 -27.77 9.95 -22.39
C GLU A 46 -27.59 11.12 -21.40
N VAL A 47 -26.87 12.17 -21.79
CA VAL A 47 -26.61 13.37 -20.97
C VAL A 47 -27.85 14.27 -20.90
N LYS A 48 -28.76 14.13 -21.88
CA LYS A 48 -30.02 14.89 -21.96
C LYS A 48 -31.16 14.27 -21.14
N LEU A 49 -30.92 13.13 -20.48
CA LEU A 49 -31.93 12.45 -19.67
C LEU A 49 -32.15 13.17 -18.32
N PRO A 50 -33.41 13.31 -17.87
CA PRO A 50 -33.68 13.88 -16.55
C PRO A 50 -33.06 13.02 -15.44
N GLY A 51 -32.34 13.65 -14.51
CA GLY A 51 -31.64 12.98 -13.40
C GLY A 51 -30.24 12.46 -13.73
N PHE A 52 -29.71 12.74 -14.93
CA PHE A 52 -28.33 12.36 -15.29
C PHE A 52 -27.28 12.98 -14.35
N GLU A 53 -27.43 14.25 -14.01
CA GLU A 53 -26.51 14.99 -13.12
C GLU A 53 -26.43 14.33 -11.73
N ASP A 54 -27.58 13.97 -11.16
CA ASP A 54 -27.69 13.29 -9.87
C ASP A 54 -27.04 11.91 -9.91
N GLN A 55 -27.26 11.15 -10.98
CA GLN A 55 -26.66 9.82 -11.15
C GLN A 55 -25.14 9.89 -11.33
N LEU A 56 -24.64 10.89 -12.05
CA LEU A 56 -23.21 11.13 -12.21
C LEU A 56 -22.59 11.55 -10.89
N TRP A 57 -23.26 12.40 -10.11
CA TRP A 57 -22.79 12.79 -8.79
C TRP A 57 -22.78 11.60 -7.81
N HIS A 58 -23.79 10.74 -7.88
CA HIS A 58 -23.83 9.49 -7.11
C HIS A 58 -22.64 8.58 -7.46
N HIS A 59 -22.26 8.47 -8.75
CA HIS A 59 -21.07 7.74 -9.19
C HIS A 59 -19.77 8.25 -8.54
N PHE A 60 -19.57 9.57 -8.48
CA PHE A 60 -18.41 10.15 -7.81
C PHE A 60 -18.43 9.94 -6.29
N ASN A 61 -19.60 9.87 -5.67
CA ASN A 61 -19.74 9.68 -4.22
C ASN A 61 -19.59 8.22 -3.78
N ARG A 62 -19.97 7.24 -4.62
CA ARG A 62 -19.75 5.82 -4.33
C ARG A 62 -18.28 5.41 -4.46
N LEU A 63 -17.45 6.19 -5.16
CA LEU A 63 -16.03 5.93 -5.38
C LEU A 63 -15.14 6.72 -4.39
N PRO A 64 -13.93 6.22 -4.08
CA PRO A 64 -13.03 6.87 -3.13
C PRO A 64 -12.54 8.22 -3.67
N ALA A 65 -12.14 9.14 -2.79
CA ALA A 65 -11.71 10.49 -3.18
C ALA A 65 -10.60 10.51 -4.25
N ARG A 66 -9.69 9.51 -4.21
CA ARG A 66 -8.63 9.34 -5.20
C ARG A 66 -9.12 9.14 -6.63
N TYR A 67 -10.28 8.52 -6.84
CA TYR A 67 -10.84 8.36 -8.19
C TYR A 67 -11.02 9.72 -8.87
N ALA A 68 -11.52 10.72 -8.13
CA ALA A 68 -11.67 12.08 -8.66
C ALA A 68 -10.34 12.81 -8.84
N MET A 69 -9.29 12.42 -8.11
CA MET A 69 -7.97 13.03 -8.23
C MET A 69 -7.18 12.48 -9.43
N ASP A 70 -7.37 11.19 -9.71
CA ASP A 70 -6.55 10.44 -10.65
C ASP A 70 -7.21 10.34 -12.05
N VAL A 71 -8.53 10.55 -12.14
CA VAL A 71 -9.26 10.47 -13.42
C VAL A 71 -8.89 11.63 -14.34
N ASN A 72 -8.53 11.30 -15.59
CA ASN A 72 -8.27 12.30 -16.60
C ASN A 72 -9.58 12.96 -17.05
N VAL A 73 -9.80 14.21 -16.63
CA VAL A 73 -10.97 15.01 -17.02
C VAL A 73 -11.10 15.21 -18.53
N GLU A 74 -10.02 15.14 -19.31
CA GLU A 74 -10.05 15.25 -20.78
C GLU A 74 -10.75 14.04 -21.42
N ARG A 75 -10.94 12.98 -20.65
CA ARG A 75 -11.60 11.73 -21.04
C ARG A 75 -12.88 11.52 -20.22
N ALA A 76 -13.73 12.53 -20.21
CA ALA A 76 -14.99 12.52 -19.45
C ALA A 76 -15.91 11.33 -19.82
N GLU A 77 -15.82 10.82 -21.04
CA GLU A 77 -16.53 9.61 -21.50
C GLU A 77 -16.14 8.32 -20.76
N ASP A 78 -14.93 8.24 -20.22
CA ASP A 78 -14.45 7.05 -19.50
C ASP A 78 -15.15 6.90 -18.15
N VAL A 79 -15.52 8.03 -17.56
CA VAL A 79 -16.37 8.07 -16.37
C VAL A 79 -17.73 7.43 -16.64
N LEU A 80 -18.28 7.60 -17.84
CA LEU A 80 -19.53 6.93 -18.24
C LEU A 80 -19.33 5.44 -18.42
N THR A 81 -18.22 5.02 -19.02
CA THR A 81 -17.86 3.61 -19.13
C THR A 81 -17.74 2.96 -17.75
N HIS A 82 -17.04 3.59 -16.81
CA HIS A 82 -16.93 3.12 -15.43
C HIS A 82 -18.29 2.99 -14.74
N LYS A 83 -19.14 4.03 -14.86
CA LYS A 83 -20.51 4.00 -14.31
C LYS A 83 -21.31 2.85 -14.90
N ARG A 84 -21.24 2.66 -16.23
CA ARG A 84 -21.94 1.59 -16.94
C ARG A 84 -21.46 0.20 -16.52
N LEU A 85 -20.15 -0.01 -16.40
CA LEU A 85 -19.57 -1.30 -15.99
C LEU A 85 -19.99 -1.66 -14.56
N LEU A 86 -19.98 -0.69 -13.64
CA LEU A 86 -20.48 -0.89 -12.28
C LEU A 86 -21.98 -1.26 -12.24
N LEU A 87 -22.80 -0.63 -13.08
CA LEU A 87 -24.23 -0.98 -13.21
C LEU A 87 -24.42 -2.38 -13.82
N LEU A 88 -23.66 -2.73 -14.86
CA LEU A 88 -23.72 -4.07 -15.46
C LEU A 88 -23.31 -5.14 -14.46
N ALA A 89 -22.32 -4.85 -13.61
CA ALA A 89 -21.85 -5.75 -12.57
C ALA A 89 -22.90 -5.98 -11.45
N GLU A 90 -23.98 -5.19 -11.36
CA GLU A 90 -25.06 -5.46 -10.41
C GLU A 90 -25.78 -6.77 -10.73
N ASP A 91 -25.87 -7.16 -12.00
CA ASP A 91 -26.41 -8.44 -12.44
C ASP A 91 -25.36 -9.56 -12.30
N PRO A 92 -25.62 -10.63 -11.50
CA PRO A 92 -24.72 -11.77 -11.35
C PRO A 92 -24.27 -12.42 -12.68
N ASP A 93 -25.13 -12.45 -13.70
CA ASP A 93 -24.82 -13.11 -14.97
C ASP A 93 -23.77 -12.35 -15.78
N ASN A 94 -23.75 -11.02 -15.62
CA ASN A 94 -22.84 -10.11 -16.32
C ASN A 94 -21.46 -9.98 -15.65
N ARG A 95 -21.25 -10.59 -14.47
CA ARG A 95 -19.98 -10.46 -13.73
C ARG A 95 -18.89 -11.42 -14.24
N PRO A 96 -17.61 -11.02 -14.31
CA PRO A 96 -17.16 -9.64 -14.29
C PRO A 96 -17.60 -8.92 -15.57
N ALA A 97 -18.16 -7.72 -15.41
CA ALA A 97 -18.43 -6.83 -16.53
C ALA A 97 -17.11 -6.19 -16.92
N PHE A 98 -16.80 -6.09 -18.21
CA PHE A 98 -15.51 -5.54 -18.64
C PHE A 98 -15.59 -4.81 -19.97
N ASP A 99 -14.62 -3.94 -20.20
CA ASP A 99 -14.39 -3.30 -21.49
C ASP A 99 -12.88 -3.22 -21.80
N VAL A 100 -12.55 -3.19 -23.09
CA VAL A 100 -11.17 -3.20 -23.61
C VAL A 100 -11.08 -2.14 -24.68
N ARG A 101 -10.02 -1.33 -24.63
CA ARG A 101 -9.79 -0.27 -25.61
C ARG A 101 -8.32 0.02 -25.84
N LEU A 102 -8.01 0.72 -26.92
CA LEU A 102 -6.65 1.17 -27.24
C LEU A 102 -6.33 2.49 -26.56
N VAL A 103 -5.14 2.56 -25.96
CA VAL A 103 -4.56 3.76 -25.36
C VAL A 103 -3.12 3.96 -25.82
N GLN A 104 -2.62 5.18 -25.79
CA GLN A 104 -1.26 5.51 -26.22
C GLN A 104 -0.55 6.39 -25.19
N VAL A 105 0.61 5.92 -24.75
CA VAL A 105 1.48 6.68 -23.84
C VAL A 105 2.51 7.46 -24.67
N HIS A 106 2.66 8.74 -24.35
CA HIS A 106 3.60 9.65 -25.00
C HIS A 106 4.77 9.93 -24.03
N PRO A 107 6.04 9.85 -24.48
CA PRO A 107 7.17 10.34 -23.71
C PRO A 107 7.18 11.88 -23.71
N SER A 108 7.52 12.49 -22.58
CA SER A 108 7.68 13.93 -22.46
C SER A 108 9.05 14.37 -23.00
N GLY A 109 9.03 15.37 -23.89
CA GLY A 109 10.23 15.98 -24.45
C GLY A 109 10.08 17.50 -24.48
N ALA A 110 10.90 18.17 -23.66
CA ALA A 110 11.24 19.58 -23.63
C ALA A 110 10.15 20.59 -23.18
N GLU A 111 10.04 20.79 -21.87
CA GLU A 111 9.95 22.15 -21.32
C GLU A 111 11.32 22.53 -20.76
N ASN A 112 12.07 23.36 -21.50
CA ASN A 112 12.59 24.66 -21.04
C ASN A 112 13.65 25.26 -21.97
N ASP A 113 13.56 26.60 -22.06
CA ASP A 113 14.61 27.58 -22.36
C ASP A 113 15.16 27.72 -23.78
N LEU A 114 14.75 28.79 -24.47
CA LEU A 114 15.69 29.78 -25.01
C LEU A 114 14.97 31.08 -25.39
N ASP A 115 15.24 32.09 -24.56
CA ASP A 115 14.97 33.50 -24.80
C ASP A 115 16.07 34.10 -25.71
N SER A 116 15.65 35.03 -26.57
CA SER A 116 16.45 36.01 -27.34
C SER A 116 17.31 35.56 -28.55
N ALA A 117 16.98 36.14 -29.73
CA ALA A 117 17.82 37.08 -30.51
C ALA A 117 17.65 36.94 -32.05
N HIS A 118 17.08 38.00 -32.65
CA HIS A 118 17.31 38.58 -33.99
C HIS A 118 17.50 37.67 -35.23
N SER A 119 16.69 37.83 -36.28
CA SER A 119 16.80 38.91 -37.28
C SER A 119 15.89 38.67 -38.51
N ASP A 120 15.43 39.79 -39.07
CA ASP A 120 14.56 40.00 -40.24
C ASP A 120 14.90 39.24 -41.53
N SER A 121 13.85 38.95 -42.31
CA SER A 121 13.79 39.30 -43.74
C SER A 121 12.37 39.12 -44.32
N LEU A 122 11.81 40.24 -44.78
CA LEU A 122 10.56 40.42 -45.52
C LEU A 122 10.65 39.84 -46.94
N MET A 123 9.57 39.24 -47.48
CA MET A 123 8.88 39.69 -48.71
C MET A 123 7.58 38.89 -49.02
N ARG A 124 6.56 39.69 -49.33
CA ARG A 124 5.19 39.55 -49.91
C ARG A 124 4.79 38.29 -50.71
N GLU A 125 3.60 37.77 -50.39
CA GLU A 125 2.33 37.74 -51.17
C GLU A 125 2.24 36.63 -52.23
N ASP A 126 1.46 35.57 -51.98
CA ASP A 126 0.05 35.51 -52.41
C ASP A 126 -0.59 34.12 -52.17
N ALA A 127 -1.89 34.18 -51.89
CA ALA A 127 -2.96 33.19 -52.07
C ALA A 127 -2.67 31.68 -51.88
N GLN A 128 -3.39 31.11 -50.88
CA GLN A 128 -3.60 29.69 -50.54
C GLN A 128 -2.72 29.13 -49.40
N SER A 129 -3.23 29.22 -48.17
CA SER A 129 -2.80 28.39 -47.03
C SER A 129 -4.00 28.19 -46.10
N HIS A 130 -4.49 26.95 -45.93
CA HIS A 130 -3.94 25.95 -45.01
C HIS A 130 -3.80 26.52 -43.59
N THR A 131 -4.86 26.34 -42.80
CA THR A 131 -4.79 26.30 -41.34
C THR A 131 -3.74 25.26 -40.93
N PHE A 132 -2.53 25.73 -40.64
CA PHE A 132 -1.48 24.96 -39.96
C PHE A 132 -1.89 24.78 -38.49
N GLU A 133 -2.83 23.86 -38.24
CA GLU A 133 -2.91 23.18 -36.95
C GLU A 133 -1.75 22.18 -36.89
N SER A 134 -0.78 22.52 -36.05
CA SER A 134 0.50 21.84 -35.95
C SER A 134 0.33 20.50 -35.22
N ASN A 135 0.39 19.40 -35.98
CA ASN A 135 0.91 18.07 -35.64
C ASN A 135 1.20 17.74 -34.15
N ARG A 136 0.16 17.62 -33.33
CA ARG A 136 0.14 16.77 -32.12
C ARG A 136 -1.13 15.92 -32.08
N ARG A 137 -1.31 15.04 -33.06
CA ARG A 137 -2.27 13.94 -32.93
C ARG A 137 -1.49 12.65 -32.65
N GLY A 138 -1.47 12.24 -31.39
CA GLY A 138 -1.40 10.81 -31.09
C GLY A 138 -2.55 10.10 -31.80
N ILE A 139 -2.31 8.90 -32.29
CA ILE A 139 -3.28 8.10 -33.08
C ILE A 139 -4.39 7.55 -32.16
N HIS A 140 -4.10 7.36 -30.86
CA HIS A 140 -5.01 6.85 -29.83
C HIS A 140 -5.04 7.74 -28.58
N PRO A 141 -6.13 7.71 -27.79
CA PRO A 141 -6.24 8.51 -26.56
C PRO A 141 -5.25 8.06 -25.46
N PRO A 142 -4.88 8.94 -24.52
CA PRO A 142 -4.10 8.54 -23.35
C PRO A 142 -4.92 7.64 -22.39
N PRO A 143 -4.26 6.90 -21.48
CA PRO A 143 -4.95 6.15 -20.41
C PRO A 143 -5.87 7.03 -19.54
N THR A 144 -6.91 6.42 -18.97
CA THR A 144 -7.90 7.09 -18.10
C THR A 144 -7.27 7.61 -16.81
N PHE A 145 -6.24 6.91 -16.33
CA PHE A 145 -5.50 7.19 -15.12
C PHE A 145 -4.01 7.18 -15.43
N GLY A 146 -3.24 8.03 -14.74
CA GLY A 146 -1.78 8.12 -14.91
C GLY A 146 -1.34 9.21 -15.90
N SER A 147 -0.73 10.28 -15.38
CA SER A 147 0.00 11.26 -16.19
C SER A 147 1.37 10.71 -16.62
N SER A 148 1.85 11.14 -17.79
CA SER A 148 3.00 10.67 -18.59
C SER A 148 4.38 10.56 -17.92
N SER A 149 4.56 10.90 -16.64
CA SER A 149 5.87 10.87 -15.96
C SER A 149 6.29 9.49 -15.43
N ASN A 150 5.35 8.57 -15.15
CA ASN A 150 5.68 7.28 -14.51
C ASN A 150 6.11 6.18 -15.51
N LEU A 151 5.80 6.33 -16.80
CA LEU A 151 6.18 5.37 -17.85
C LEU A 151 7.61 5.56 -18.38
N GLU A 152 8.25 6.69 -18.09
CA GLU A 152 9.61 7.00 -18.56
C GLU A 152 10.69 6.21 -17.78
N ALA A 153 10.46 5.93 -16.50
CA ALA A 153 11.44 5.29 -15.62
C ALA A 153 11.78 3.84 -16.01
N LEU A 154 10.88 3.15 -16.73
CA LEU A 154 11.03 1.75 -17.14
C LEU A 154 11.69 1.58 -18.52
N GLY A 155 11.68 2.61 -19.37
CA GLY A 155 12.27 2.55 -20.71
C GLY A 155 13.80 2.63 -20.73
N VAL A 156 14.40 3.32 -19.75
CA VAL A 156 15.83 3.66 -19.77
C VAL A 156 16.75 2.49 -19.37
N GLN A 157 16.24 1.45 -18.71
CA GLN A 157 17.08 0.34 -18.21
C GLN A 157 17.19 -0.87 -19.16
N SER A 158 16.54 -0.85 -20.32
CA SER A 158 16.57 -1.97 -21.28
C SER A 158 17.68 -1.87 -22.35
N SER A 159 18.46 -0.79 -22.36
CA SER A 159 19.55 -0.59 -23.33
C SER A 159 20.91 -0.74 -22.67
N GLY A 160 21.32 -1.98 -22.44
CA GLY A 160 22.59 -2.30 -21.78
C GLY A 160 23.11 -3.69 -22.13
N ALA A 161 23.26 -4.01 -23.42
CA ALA A 161 24.07 -5.13 -23.89
C ALA A 161 24.67 -4.84 -25.29
N HIS A 162 25.90 -5.32 -25.48
CA HIS A 162 26.93 -4.97 -26.47
C HIS A 162 26.64 -5.25 -27.97
N VAL A 163 27.18 -4.34 -28.81
CA VAL A 163 27.70 -4.34 -30.22
C VAL A 163 27.35 -5.49 -31.20
N ASP A 164 26.77 -5.12 -32.35
CA ASP A 164 27.40 -5.01 -33.69
C ASP A 164 26.30 -4.96 -34.76
N ASP A 165 26.13 -3.82 -35.44
CA ASP A 165 26.09 -3.71 -36.92
C ASP A 165 25.61 -2.32 -37.35
N VAL A 166 26.43 -1.72 -38.22
CA VAL A 166 26.23 -0.46 -38.91
C VAL A 166 25.23 -0.70 -40.07
N GLU A 167 24.44 0.33 -40.40
CA GLU A 167 23.42 0.39 -41.47
C GLU A 167 21.97 0.05 -41.09
N ARG A 168 21.35 0.95 -40.31
CA ARG A 168 19.96 1.37 -40.59
C ARG A 168 19.60 2.73 -39.97
N ASP A 169 20.46 3.73 -40.19
CA ASP A 169 20.13 5.13 -39.95
C ASP A 169 19.23 5.64 -41.08
N ILE A 170 17.94 5.84 -40.78
CA ILE A 170 16.97 6.81 -41.34
C ILE A 170 15.60 6.65 -40.64
N ASN A 171 15.36 5.56 -39.88
CA ASN A 171 14.11 5.38 -39.09
C ASN A 171 14.24 5.72 -37.59
N SER A 172 15.36 6.28 -37.12
CA SER A 172 15.60 6.58 -35.69
C SER A 172 14.93 7.87 -35.17
N ILE A 173 14.04 8.50 -35.95
CA ILE A 173 13.28 9.70 -35.53
C ILE A 173 11.83 9.34 -35.11
N PHE A 174 11.41 8.07 -35.20
CA PHE A 174 10.09 7.61 -34.76
C PHE A 174 10.18 6.51 -33.69
N GLN A 175 10.57 6.87 -32.47
CA GLN A 175 10.51 5.97 -31.31
C GLN A 175 10.16 6.76 -30.04
N THR A 176 9.11 6.44 -29.27
CA THR A 176 8.04 5.45 -29.42
C THR A 176 6.85 5.89 -28.59
N SER A 177 5.76 6.33 -29.21
CA SER A 177 4.46 6.21 -28.59
C SER A 177 4.00 4.75 -28.75
N ARG A 178 3.87 4.00 -27.65
CA ARG A 178 3.51 2.59 -27.73
C ARG A 178 1.99 2.45 -27.59
N PRO A 179 1.26 1.92 -28.60
CA PRO A 179 -0.13 1.56 -28.40
C PRO A 179 -0.20 0.41 -27.40
N MET A 180 -1.09 0.55 -26.43
CA MET A 180 -1.38 -0.40 -25.36
C MET A 180 -2.88 -0.61 -25.28
N HIS A 181 -3.30 -1.59 -24.48
CA HIS A 181 -4.71 -1.79 -24.19
C HIS A 181 -5.01 -1.35 -22.76
N GLU A 182 -6.09 -0.60 -22.59
CA GLU A 182 -6.68 -0.39 -21.28
C GLU A 182 -7.86 -1.33 -21.12
N ILE A 183 -7.85 -2.10 -20.04
CA ILE A 183 -8.86 -3.10 -19.72
C ILE A 183 -9.47 -2.71 -18.39
N THR A 184 -10.77 -2.45 -18.38
CA THR A 184 -11.50 -2.12 -17.16
C THR A 184 -12.43 -3.27 -16.80
N PHE A 185 -12.36 -3.73 -15.56
CA PHE A 185 -13.24 -4.74 -14.97
C PHE A 185 -14.10 -4.13 -13.88
N SER A 186 -15.34 -4.62 -13.76
CA SER A 186 -16.21 -4.36 -12.62
C SER A 186 -16.95 -5.62 -12.18
N THR A 187 -17.00 -5.83 -10.88
CA THR A 187 -17.52 -7.06 -10.25
C THR A 187 -17.72 -6.82 -8.75
N VAL A 188 -18.28 -7.79 -8.02
CA VAL A 188 -18.43 -7.70 -6.56
C VAL A 188 -17.05 -7.59 -5.94
N ASP A 189 -16.85 -6.63 -5.04
CA ASP A 189 -15.60 -6.42 -4.31
C ASP A 189 -15.35 -7.64 -3.42
N LYS A 190 -14.59 -8.58 -3.97
CA LYS A 190 -14.30 -9.86 -3.34
C LYS A 190 -12.80 -10.04 -3.17
N PRO A 191 -12.41 -10.71 -2.08
CA PRO A 191 -11.13 -11.39 -1.97
C PRO A 191 -10.61 -12.03 -3.26
N LYS A 192 -9.31 -11.89 -3.54
CA LYS A 192 -8.61 -12.62 -4.61
C LYS A 192 -9.02 -12.29 -6.05
N LEU A 193 -9.98 -11.39 -6.26
CA LEU A 193 -10.49 -11.09 -7.58
C LEU A 193 -9.48 -10.37 -8.46
N LEU A 194 -8.74 -9.41 -7.89
CA LEU A 194 -7.63 -8.75 -8.58
C LEU A 194 -6.51 -9.74 -8.94
N SER A 195 -6.27 -10.74 -8.10
CA SER A 195 -5.31 -11.83 -8.39
C SER A 195 -5.81 -12.76 -9.48
N GLN A 196 -7.10 -13.10 -9.50
CA GLN A 196 -7.72 -13.88 -10.57
C GLN A 196 -7.70 -13.14 -11.91
N LEU A 197 -8.03 -11.84 -11.91
CA LEU A 197 -7.98 -11.00 -13.09
C LEU A 197 -6.54 -10.82 -13.58
N THR A 198 -5.59 -10.55 -12.68
CA THR A 198 -4.16 -10.45 -13.01
C THR A 198 -3.60 -11.77 -13.55
N SER A 199 -3.99 -12.92 -12.98
CA SER A 199 -3.62 -14.24 -13.48
C SER A 199 -4.20 -14.46 -14.89
N LEU A 200 -5.48 -14.13 -15.09
CA LEU A 200 -6.14 -14.27 -16.38
C LEU A 200 -5.48 -13.40 -17.46
N LEU A 201 -5.08 -12.17 -17.12
CA LEU A 201 -4.32 -11.31 -18.03
C LEU A 201 -2.94 -11.91 -18.37
N SER A 202 -2.24 -12.46 -17.36
CA SER A 202 -0.96 -13.14 -17.56
C SER A 202 -1.08 -14.43 -18.39
N ASP A 203 -2.15 -15.21 -18.21
CA ASP A 203 -2.42 -16.44 -18.97
C ASP A 203 -2.69 -16.14 -20.45
N ILE A 204 -3.22 -14.95 -20.75
CA ILE A 204 -3.41 -14.44 -22.11
C ILE A 204 -2.09 -13.89 -22.69
N GLY A 205 -1.05 -13.74 -21.87
CA GLY A 205 0.27 -13.23 -22.26
C GLY A 205 0.38 -11.71 -22.23
N LEU A 206 -0.51 -11.04 -21.48
CA LEU A 206 -0.50 -9.59 -21.32
C LEU A 206 0.39 -9.18 -20.17
N ASN A 207 1.23 -8.18 -20.39
CA ASN A 207 2.09 -7.57 -19.39
C ASN A 207 1.40 -6.33 -18.84
N ILE A 208 1.18 -6.27 -17.53
CA ILE A 208 0.54 -5.12 -16.87
C ILE A 208 1.60 -4.05 -16.62
N GLU A 209 1.42 -2.89 -17.25
CA GLU A 209 2.29 -1.72 -17.06
C GLU A 209 1.74 -0.79 -15.96
N GLU A 210 0.40 -0.70 -15.86
CA GLU A 210 -0.29 0.10 -14.85
C GLU A 210 -1.57 -0.58 -14.38
N ALA A 211 -1.91 -0.41 -13.10
CA ALA A 211 -3.12 -0.96 -12.51
C ALA A 211 -3.70 -0.03 -11.46
N HIS A 212 -4.99 0.26 -11.57
CA HIS A 212 -5.77 1.07 -10.64
C HIS A 212 -6.97 0.25 -10.16
N ALA A 213 -7.13 0.13 -8.85
CA ALA A 213 -8.23 -0.61 -8.25
C ALA A 213 -9.00 0.29 -7.30
N PHE A 214 -10.32 0.42 -7.50
CA PHE A 214 -11.20 1.25 -6.68
C PHE A 214 -12.33 0.42 -6.07
N SER A 215 -12.42 0.41 -4.75
CA SER A 215 -13.56 -0.18 -4.03
C SER A 215 -14.67 0.85 -3.87
N THR A 216 -15.90 0.46 -4.22
CA THR A 216 -17.08 1.31 -4.05
C THR A 216 -17.73 1.10 -2.69
N THR A 217 -18.45 2.11 -2.20
CA THR A 217 -19.16 2.05 -0.91
C THR A 217 -20.28 1.02 -0.88
N ASP A 218 -20.76 0.57 -2.04
CA ASP A 218 -21.82 -0.41 -2.21
C ASP A 218 -21.31 -1.84 -2.51
N GLY A 219 -20.00 -2.09 -2.34
CA GLY A 219 -19.44 -3.44 -2.34
C GLY A 219 -19.08 -4.00 -3.71
N PHE A 220 -18.85 -3.14 -4.71
CA PHE A 220 -18.29 -3.47 -6.02
C PHE A 220 -16.86 -2.94 -6.18
N SER A 221 -16.07 -3.57 -7.05
CA SER A 221 -14.76 -3.06 -7.48
C SER A 221 -14.83 -2.51 -8.90
N LEU A 222 -13.95 -1.54 -9.18
CA LEU A 222 -13.62 -1.03 -10.50
C LEU A 222 -12.10 -1.12 -10.65
N ASP A 223 -11.64 -2.03 -11.49
CA ASP A 223 -10.23 -2.36 -11.66
C ASP A 223 -9.79 -2.07 -13.11
N VAL A 224 -8.82 -1.18 -13.29
CA VAL A 224 -8.39 -0.64 -14.59
C VAL A 224 -6.92 -1.00 -14.80
N PHE A 225 -6.62 -1.72 -15.86
CA PHE A 225 -5.28 -2.20 -16.20
C PHE A 225 -4.84 -1.61 -17.53
N VAL A 226 -3.65 -1.02 -17.57
CA VAL A 226 -2.96 -0.69 -18.82
C VAL A 226 -1.98 -1.81 -19.10
N VAL A 227 -2.14 -2.47 -20.24
CA VAL A 227 -1.40 -3.69 -20.59
C VAL A 227 -0.73 -3.59 -21.95
N ALA A 228 0.44 -4.20 -22.05
CA ALA A 228 1.19 -4.41 -23.28
C ALA A 228 1.24 -5.91 -23.64
N GLY A 229 1.66 -6.24 -24.86
CA GLY A 229 1.85 -7.64 -25.28
C GLY A 229 0.75 -8.21 -26.19
N TRP A 230 -0.20 -7.39 -26.65
CA TRP A 230 -1.19 -7.78 -27.66
C TRP A 230 -1.11 -6.89 -28.91
N PRO A 231 -1.31 -7.43 -30.13
CA PRO A 231 -1.38 -6.62 -31.35
C PRO A 231 -2.52 -5.59 -31.29
N TYR A 232 -2.24 -4.33 -31.61
CA TYR A 232 -3.22 -3.25 -31.46
C TYR A 232 -4.37 -3.34 -32.49
N GLU A 233 -4.11 -3.90 -33.67
CA GLU A 233 -5.11 -4.16 -34.70
C GLU A 233 -6.14 -5.22 -34.31
N GLU A 234 -5.89 -5.98 -33.24
CA GLU A 234 -6.67 -7.15 -32.83
C GLU A 234 -7.41 -6.94 -31.51
N THR A 235 -7.84 -5.70 -31.22
CA THR A 235 -8.54 -5.35 -29.97
C THR A 235 -9.83 -6.15 -29.77
N GLU A 236 -10.59 -6.41 -30.84
CA GLU A 236 -11.80 -7.26 -30.77
C GLU A 236 -11.47 -8.74 -30.54
N LEU A 237 -10.31 -9.20 -31.01
CA LEU A 237 -9.83 -10.56 -30.73
C LEU A 237 -9.41 -10.69 -29.27
N LEU A 238 -8.73 -9.67 -28.71
CA LEU A 238 -8.40 -9.59 -27.30
C LEU A 238 -9.67 -9.66 -26.44
N LYS A 239 -10.68 -8.85 -26.78
CA LYS A 239 -11.99 -8.86 -26.11
C LYS A 239 -12.65 -10.24 -26.16
N SER A 240 -12.64 -10.88 -27.33
CA SER A 240 -13.18 -12.23 -27.52
C SER A 240 -12.42 -13.30 -26.73
N LYS A 241 -11.09 -13.19 -26.65
CA LYS A 241 -10.21 -14.09 -25.90
C LYS A 241 -10.45 -13.94 -24.39
N LEU A 242 -10.49 -12.71 -23.89
CA LEU A 242 -10.83 -12.41 -22.49
C LEU A 242 -12.20 -12.97 -22.13
N GLN A 243 -13.22 -12.75 -22.97
CA GLN A 243 -14.57 -13.28 -22.74
C GLN A 243 -14.60 -14.80 -22.65
N LYS A 244 -13.82 -15.49 -23.50
CA LYS A 244 -13.70 -16.95 -23.49
C LYS A 244 -13.03 -17.47 -22.21
N GLU A 245 -11.90 -16.88 -21.81
CA GLU A 245 -11.18 -17.29 -20.60
C GLU A 245 -12.02 -17.05 -19.33
N ILE A 246 -12.73 -15.91 -19.26
CA ILE A 246 -13.66 -15.60 -18.16
C ILE A 246 -14.78 -16.65 -18.07
N LYS A 247 -15.33 -17.08 -19.21
CA LYS A 247 -16.36 -18.12 -19.24
C LYS A 247 -15.81 -19.48 -18.78
N MET A 248 -14.61 -19.85 -19.23
CA MET A 248 -13.95 -21.09 -18.82
C MET A 248 -13.63 -21.09 -17.31
N ALA A 249 -13.26 -19.93 -16.75
CA ALA A 249 -13.03 -19.77 -15.32
C ALA A 249 -14.31 -19.91 -14.47
N LYS A 250 -15.49 -19.61 -15.02
CA LYS A 250 -16.79 -19.83 -14.36
C LYS A 250 -17.22 -21.30 -14.33
N GLU A 251 -16.74 -22.11 -15.26
CA GLU A 251 -17.21 -23.51 -15.47
C GLU A 251 -16.37 -24.56 -14.73
N GLN A 252 -15.27 -24.19 -14.05
CA GLN A 252 -14.51 -25.13 -13.21
C GLN A 252 -15.13 -25.28 -11.81
N PRO A 253 -15.50 -26.51 -11.37
CA PRO A 253 -15.90 -26.76 -10.01
C PRO A 253 -14.67 -26.85 -9.12
N SER A 254 -14.48 -25.86 -8.23
CA SER A 254 -13.56 -25.98 -7.11
C SER A 254 -14.03 -27.12 -6.20
N SER A 255 -13.15 -28.10 -6.01
CA SER A 255 -13.34 -29.27 -5.15
C SER A 255 -13.54 -28.90 -3.67
N GLU A 256 -14.80 -28.78 -3.26
CA GLU A 256 -15.17 -28.80 -1.84
C GLU A 256 -15.12 -30.26 -1.35
N GLN A 257 -14.21 -30.55 -0.43
CA GLN A 257 -14.17 -31.83 0.28
C GLN A 257 -15.39 -31.96 1.20
N HIS A 258 -16.18 -33.00 0.94
CA HIS A 258 -17.28 -33.49 1.78
C HIS A 258 -16.89 -33.64 3.26
N VAL A 259 -17.75 -33.12 4.14
CA VAL A 259 -17.93 -33.60 5.52
C VAL A 259 -19.44 -33.87 5.69
N PRO A 260 -19.87 -34.99 6.30
CA PRO A 260 -21.27 -35.45 6.19
C PRO A 260 -22.25 -34.62 7.03
N PRO A 261 -23.55 -34.60 6.68
CA PRO A 261 -24.55 -33.82 7.37
C PRO A 261 -24.99 -34.51 8.66
N MET A 262 -24.79 -33.85 9.79
CA MET A 262 -25.56 -34.13 11.01
C MET A 262 -26.85 -33.31 10.93
N THR A 263 -27.94 -34.03 10.67
CA THR A 263 -29.31 -33.57 10.84
C THR A 263 -29.58 -33.20 12.29
N GLU A 264 -29.98 -31.94 12.55
CA GLU A 264 -30.94 -31.62 13.61
C GLU A 264 -31.64 -30.28 13.31
N ASN A 265 -32.95 -30.28 13.54
CA ASN A 265 -33.95 -29.37 13.01
C ASN A 265 -33.81 -27.93 13.51
N TYR A 266 -33.75 -26.96 12.58
CA TYR A 266 -34.05 -25.55 12.88
C TYR A 266 -35.50 -25.24 12.52
N GLU A 267 -36.31 -25.00 13.55
CA GLU A 267 -37.54 -24.24 13.38
C GLU A 267 -37.22 -22.78 13.01
N ARG A 268 -38.03 -22.27 12.10
CA ARG A 268 -37.94 -20.96 11.45
C ARG A 268 -38.32 -19.86 12.45
N GLY A 269 -37.31 -19.18 13.01
CA GLY A 269 -37.46 -17.94 13.77
C GLY A 269 -36.36 -16.95 13.39
N ASN A 270 -36.71 -15.70 13.10
CA ASN A 270 -35.78 -14.62 12.77
C ASN A 270 -34.64 -14.51 13.82
N PRO A 271 -33.36 -14.49 13.44
CA PRO A 271 -32.30 -14.32 14.43
C PRO A 271 -32.25 -12.85 14.83
N SER A 272 -32.66 -12.57 16.08
CA SER A 272 -32.30 -11.33 16.76
C SER A 272 -30.77 -11.25 16.89
N ILE A 273 -30.20 -10.04 16.88
CA ILE A 273 -28.78 -9.73 17.05
C ILE A 273 -28.36 -10.00 18.52
N SER A 274 -28.50 -11.25 18.96
CA SER A 274 -28.29 -11.70 20.34
C SER A 274 -27.48 -12.99 20.41
N GLU A 275 -26.99 -13.54 19.31
CA GLU A 275 -26.08 -14.69 19.36
C GLU A 275 -24.63 -14.23 19.53
N TYR A 276 -24.27 -14.07 20.80
CA TYR A 276 -22.91 -13.89 21.28
C TYR A 276 -21.99 -15.01 20.77
N VAL A 277 -20.89 -14.66 20.11
CA VAL A 277 -19.77 -15.59 19.95
C VAL A 277 -19.16 -15.78 21.33
N LYS A 278 -19.42 -16.94 21.96
CA LYS A 278 -18.81 -17.28 23.24
C LYS A 278 -17.30 -17.43 23.06
N ILE A 279 -16.53 -16.46 23.55
CA ILE A 279 -15.08 -16.62 23.70
C ILE A 279 -14.86 -17.74 24.73
N PRO A 280 -14.13 -18.82 24.41
CA PRO A 280 -13.90 -19.90 25.36
C PRO A 280 -13.29 -19.36 26.65
N THR A 281 -13.99 -19.45 27.77
CA THR A 281 -13.47 -19.04 29.09
C THR A 281 -12.68 -20.19 29.68
N ASP A 282 -11.37 -20.00 29.85
CA ASP A 282 -10.58 -20.83 30.75
C ASP A 282 -10.86 -20.30 32.18
N GLU A 283 -11.18 -21.17 33.15
CA GLU A 283 -11.74 -20.84 34.48
C GLU A 283 -10.88 -19.90 35.37
N ILE A 284 -9.78 -19.34 34.85
CA ILE A 284 -8.74 -18.67 35.64
C ILE A 284 -8.43 -17.22 35.19
N ASP A 285 -8.81 -16.77 33.98
CA ASP A 285 -8.44 -15.40 33.54
C ASP A 285 -9.57 -14.38 33.69
N VAL A 286 -9.43 -13.45 34.64
CA VAL A 286 -10.23 -12.23 34.77
C VAL A 286 -9.70 -11.17 33.81
N TRP A 287 -10.09 -11.26 32.53
CA TRP A 287 -9.66 -10.33 31.47
C TRP A 287 -10.78 -9.39 30.98
N GLU A 288 -12.04 -9.70 31.30
CA GLU A 288 -13.18 -8.85 30.97
C GLU A 288 -13.16 -7.61 31.87
N ILE A 289 -13.07 -6.43 31.26
CA ILE A 289 -13.05 -5.15 31.96
C ILE A 289 -14.46 -4.59 32.05
N ASP A 290 -14.85 -4.12 33.24
CA ASP A 290 -16.04 -3.28 33.38
C ASP A 290 -15.76 -1.91 32.73
N PRO A 291 -16.52 -1.49 31.70
CA PRO A 291 -16.30 -0.20 31.03
C PRO A 291 -16.25 1.00 31.99
N ARG A 292 -16.89 0.92 33.16
CA ARG A 292 -16.88 1.97 34.20
C ARG A 292 -15.50 2.18 34.84
N GLN A 293 -14.61 1.21 34.72
CA GLN A 293 -13.23 1.28 35.21
C GLN A 293 -12.28 1.95 34.21
N LEU A 294 -12.71 2.11 32.95
CA LEU A 294 -11.95 2.79 31.92
C LEU A 294 -12.23 4.29 31.94
N ARG A 295 -11.16 5.09 31.93
CA ARG A 295 -11.26 6.54 31.72
C ARG A 295 -10.65 6.88 30.37
N PHE A 296 -11.48 7.37 29.46
CA PHE A 296 -11.05 7.82 28.15
C PHE A 296 -10.40 9.20 28.23
N GLY A 297 -9.27 9.35 27.55
CA GLY A 297 -8.62 10.62 27.28
C GLY A 297 -8.71 10.96 25.79
N ASN A 298 -7.63 11.54 25.26
CA ASN A 298 -7.59 12.01 23.87
C ASN A 298 -7.65 10.85 22.87
N ARG A 299 -8.38 11.03 21.77
CA ARG A 299 -8.32 10.13 20.62
C ARG A 299 -6.97 10.26 19.92
N ILE A 300 -6.26 9.15 19.79
CA ILE A 300 -4.93 9.06 19.17
C ILE A 300 -5.06 8.85 17.66
N ALA A 301 -5.97 7.95 17.24
CA ALA A 301 -6.16 7.61 15.84
C ALA A 301 -7.61 7.18 15.56
N SER A 302 -8.04 7.28 14.31
CA SER A 302 -9.30 6.73 13.80
C SER A 302 -8.96 5.91 12.56
N GLY A 303 -9.35 4.63 12.56
CA GLY A 303 -9.14 3.70 11.45
C GLY A 303 -10.44 3.11 10.93
N ALA A 304 -10.31 2.20 9.97
CA ALA A 304 -11.42 1.47 9.37
C ALA A 304 -12.14 0.56 10.39
N PHE A 305 -11.37 -0.05 11.31
CA PHE A 305 -11.83 -1.04 12.29
C PHE A 305 -12.22 -0.45 13.66
N GLY A 306 -11.99 0.84 13.89
CA GLY A 306 -12.24 1.45 15.19
C GLY A 306 -11.47 2.73 15.45
N ASP A 307 -11.74 3.34 16.60
CA ASP A 307 -11.02 4.50 17.12
C ASP A 307 -10.08 4.08 18.25
N LEU A 308 -8.87 4.61 18.26
CA LEU A 308 -7.87 4.36 19.30
C LEU A 308 -7.79 5.57 20.22
N TYR A 309 -7.99 5.36 21.51
CA TYR A 309 -7.92 6.39 22.56
C TYR A 309 -6.75 6.14 23.50
N LYS A 310 -6.13 7.22 23.98
CA LYS A 310 -5.33 7.17 25.21
C LYS A 310 -6.31 7.15 26.38
N GLY A 311 -6.06 6.34 27.40
CA GLY A 311 -6.90 6.30 28.58
C GLY A 311 -6.13 5.88 29.83
N THR A 312 -6.87 5.65 30.91
CA THR A 312 -6.34 5.07 32.14
C THR A 312 -7.23 3.92 32.62
N TYR A 313 -6.59 2.86 33.13
CA TYR A 313 -7.21 1.70 33.74
C TYR A 313 -6.40 1.33 34.98
N CYS A 314 -7.04 1.23 36.15
CA CYS A 314 -6.35 0.95 37.43
C CYS A 314 -5.13 1.86 37.70
N SER A 315 -5.21 3.14 37.34
CA SER A 315 -4.13 4.13 37.43
C SER A 315 -2.92 3.91 36.50
N GLN A 316 -3.01 2.94 35.58
CA GLN A 316 -2.03 2.74 34.51
C GLN A 316 -2.49 3.42 33.23
N GLU A 317 -1.56 4.04 32.47
CA GLU A 317 -1.87 4.55 31.13
C GLU A 317 -2.08 3.38 30.15
N VAL A 318 -3.16 3.45 29.38
CA VAL A 318 -3.57 2.39 28.46
C VAL A 318 -3.96 2.94 27.08
N ALA A 319 -3.86 2.09 26.07
CA ALA A 319 -4.44 2.32 24.76
C ALA A 319 -5.77 1.55 24.68
N ILE A 320 -6.85 2.23 24.29
CA ILE A 320 -8.20 1.68 24.23
C ILE A 320 -8.66 1.72 22.77
N LYS A 321 -8.69 0.57 22.11
CA LYS A 321 -9.16 0.38 20.74
C LYS A 321 -10.65 0.06 20.77
N VAL A 322 -11.49 1.03 20.40
CA VAL A 322 -12.96 0.93 20.41
C VAL A 322 -13.48 0.60 19.02
N LEU A 323 -14.32 -0.43 18.92
CA LEU A 323 -15.00 -0.78 17.67
C LEU A 323 -16.18 0.15 17.43
N LYS A 324 -16.36 0.62 16.18
CA LYS A 324 -17.43 1.55 15.81
C LYS A 324 -18.78 0.83 15.76
N PRO A 325 -19.75 1.15 16.63
CA PRO A 325 -21.04 0.47 16.71
C PRO A 325 -21.79 0.44 15.38
N GLU A 326 -21.66 1.49 14.57
CA GLU A 326 -22.38 1.67 13.30
C GLU A 326 -21.87 0.73 12.19
N ARG A 327 -20.73 0.05 12.41
CA ARG A 327 -20.08 -0.84 11.44
C ARG A 327 -19.99 -2.28 11.93
N VAL A 328 -20.57 -2.60 13.09
CA VAL A 328 -20.51 -3.94 13.67
C VAL A 328 -21.35 -4.89 12.83
N ASN A 329 -20.70 -5.83 12.16
CA ASN A 329 -21.31 -7.00 11.54
C ASN A 329 -20.78 -8.28 12.21
N ILE A 330 -21.37 -9.43 11.86
CA ILE A 330 -21.03 -10.73 12.46
C ILE A 330 -19.54 -11.08 12.26
N ASP A 331 -18.97 -10.75 11.10
CA ASP A 331 -17.58 -11.09 10.79
C ASP A 331 -16.60 -10.23 11.59
N MET A 332 -16.88 -8.94 11.76
CA MET A 332 -16.09 -8.05 12.62
C MET A 332 -16.13 -8.49 14.09
N LEU A 333 -17.28 -9.00 14.57
CA LEU A 333 -17.39 -9.57 15.91
C LEU A 333 -16.57 -10.85 16.07
N LYS A 334 -16.51 -11.70 15.05
CA LYS A 334 -15.65 -12.90 15.04
C LYS A 334 -14.17 -12.50 15.04
N GLU A 335 -13.78 -11.54 14.21
CA GLU A 335 -12.41 -11.00 14.17
C GLU A 335 -12.00 -10.41 15.52
N PHE A 336 -12.86 -9.59 16.12
CA PHE A 336 -12.65 -9.03 17.46
C PHE A 336 -12.48 -10.12 18.52
N SER A 337 -13.38 -11.11 18.52
CA SER A 337 -13.33 -12.23 19.48
C SER A 337 -12.05 -13.04 19.32
N GLN A 338 -11.61 -13.26 18.08
CA GLN A 338 -10.36 -13.94 17.76
C GLN A 338 -9.14 -13.12 18.20
N GLU A 339 -9.16 -11.80 17.97
CA GLU A 339 -8.11 -10.87 18.39
C GLU A 339 -7.93 -10.94 19.92
N VAL A 340 -9.02 -10.82 20.68
CA VAL A 340 -9.02 -10.98 22.15
C VAL A 340 -8.49 -12.36 22.58
N PHE A 341 -8.95 -13.42 21.91
CA PHE A 341 -8.55 -14.80 22.23
C PHE A 341 -7.06 -15.07 22.01
N ILE A 342 -6.46 -14.48 20.98
CA ILE A 342 -5.02 -14.58 20.72
C ILE A 342 -4.27 -13.72 21.73
N MET A 343 -4.65 -12.45 21.87
CA MET A 343 -3.93 -11.47 22.68
C MET A 343 -3.85 -11.87 24.16
N ARG A 344 -4.89 -12.49 24.71
CA ARG A 344 -4.88 -12.94 26.12
C ARG A 344 -3.81 -14.00 26.42
N LYS A 345 -3.40 -14.79 25.42
CA LYS A 345 -2.43 -15.88 25.60
C LYS A 345 -0.98 -15.43 25.47
N ILE A 346 -0.76 -14.16 25.13
CA ILE A 346 0.52 -13.65 24.70
C ILE A 346 1.08 -12.70 25.75
N ARG A 347 2.26 -13.05 26.25
CA ARG A 347 2.98 -12.27 27.27
C ARG A 347 4.47 -12.30 27.01
N HIS A 348 4.98 -11.23 26.44
CA HIS A 348 6.40 -11.10 26.13
C HIS A 348 6.84 -9.64 26.15
N LYS A 349 8.06 -9.36 26.61
CA LYS A 349 8.59 -7.98 26.77
C LYS A 349 8.68 -7.19 25.45
N ASN A 350 8.74 -7.87 24.31
CA ASN A 350 8.80 -7.27 22.96
C ASN A 350 7.52 -7.50 22.15
N VAL A 351 6.40 -7.79 22.81
CA VAL A 351 5.06 -7.87 22.21
C VAL A 351 4.13 -7.01 23.07
N VAL A 352 3.24 -6.24 22.45
CA VAL A 352 2.34 -5.34 23.19
C VAL A 352 1.47 -6.16 24.14
N GLN A 353 1.48 -5.77 25.42
CA GLN A 353 0.77 -6.46 26.47
C GLN A 353 -0.73 -6.15 26.42
N PHE A 354 -1.52 -7.21 26.30
CA PHE A 354 -2.96 -7.18 26.53
C PHE A 354 -3.26 -7.02 28.02
N LEU A 355 -4.19 -6.11 28.35
CA LEU A 355 -4.63 -5.85 29.72
C LEU A 355 -6.06 -6.30 29.96
N GLY A 356 -6.89 -6.30 28.93
CA GLY A 356 -8.26 -6.78 28.98
C GLY A 356 -9.10 -6.29 27.81
N ALA A 357 -10.37 -6.66 27.81
CA ALA A 357 -11.33 -6.25 26.80
C ALA A 357 -12.72 -6.02 27.39
N CYS A 358 -13.51 -5.18 26.75
CA CYS A 358 -14.94 -5.10 26.96
C CYS A 358 -15.62 -5.79 25.77
N THR A 359 -16.34 -6.88 26.00
CA THR A 359 -16.90 -7.71 24.92
C THR A 359 -18.42 -7.58 24.78
N LYS A 360 -19.04 -6.71 25.58
CA LYS A 360 -20.48 -6.46 25.57
C LYS A 360 -20.83 -5.21 24.76
N PRO A 361 -21.65 -5.33 23.71
CA PRO A 361 -22.21 -4.17 23.02
C PRO A 361 -22.94 -3.23 24.00
N PRO A 362 -22.97 -1.91 23.73
CA PRO A 362 -22.32 -1.23 22.61
C PRO A 362 -20.82 -0.95 22.81
N ASN A 363 -20.26 -1.28 23.97
CA ASN A 363 -18.92 -0.86 24.39
C ASN A 363 -17.87 -1.94 24.08
N LEU A 364 -17.68 -2.24 22.80
CA LEU A 364 -16.66 -3.22 22.37
C LEU A 364 -15.28 -2.54 22.29
N CYS A 365 -14.34 -2.97 23.14
CA CYS A 365 -12.98 -2.46 23.05
C CYS A 365 -11.91 -3.44 23.53
N ILE A 366 -10.70 -3.28 23.00
CA ILE A 366 -9.47 -3.96 23.44
C ILE A 366 -8.59 -2.94 24.18
N VAL A 367 -8.07 -3.35 25.33
CA VAL A 367 -7.22 -2.51 26.19
C VAL A 367 -5.82 -3.11 26.24
N THR A 368 -4.83 -2.32 25.81
CA THR A 368 -3.41 -2.69 25.88
C THR A 368 -2.61 -1.65 26.65
N GLU A 369 -1.36 -1.98 26.97
CA GLU A 369 -0.40 -0.98 27.43
C GLU A 369 -0.28 0.18 26.43
N PHE A 370 -0.08 1.40 26.95
CA PHE A 370 0.13 2.58 26.12
C PHE A 370 1.60 2.75 25.75
N MET A 371 1.88 2.84 24.44
CA MET A 371 3.22 3.00 23.90
C MET A 371 3.49 4.48 23.59
N CYS A 372 4.04 5.20 24.57
CA CYS A 372 4.05 6.66 24.58
C CYS A 372 4.89 7.34 23.48
N LYS A 373 5.90 6.66 22.93
CA LYS A 373 6.70 7.18 21.80
C LYS A 373 6.06 6.89 20.43
N GLY A 374 4.92 6.20 20.39
CA GLY A 374 4.20 5.87 19.17
C GLY A 374 4.93 4.81 18.33
N SER A 375 4.67 4.83 17.02
CA SER A 375 5.23 3.84 16.10
C SER A 375 6.67 4.16 15.67
N VAL A 376 7.46 3.13 15.42
CA VAL A 376 8.80 3.23 14.83
C VAL A 376 8.75 3.96 13.50
N HIS A 377 7.70 3.77 12.69
CA HIS A 377 7.47 4.54 11.47
C HIS A 377 7.39 6.05 11.73
N SER A 378 6.58 6.48 12.71
CA SER A 378 6.49 7.90 13.08
C SER A 378 7.82 8.44 13.59
N PHE A 379 8.54 7.64 14.37
CA PHE A 379 9.86 8.00 14.88
C PHE A 379 10.88 8.17 13.75
N LEU A 380 10.91 7.27 12.78
CA LEU A 380 11.82 7.32 11.63
C LEU A 380 11.58 8.54 10.74
N HIS A 381 10.31 8.81 10.39
CA HIS A 381 9.95 9.77 9.35
C HIS A 381 9.64 11.19 9.87
N LYS A 382 9.39 11.37 11.19
CA LYS A 382 9.11 12.70 11.78
C LYS A 382 10.29 13.31 12.53
N GLN A 383 11.20 12.51 13.10
CA GLN A 383 12.37 13.03 13.83
C GLN A 383 13.61 13.08 12.95
N LYS A 384 14.26 14.26 12.89
CA LYS A 384 15.52 14.47 12.14
C LYS A 384 16.76 13.81 12.77
N SER A 385 16.64 13.08 13.87
CA SER A 385 17.78 12.51 14.61
C SER A 385 18.29 11.23 13.98
N THR A 386 19.54 11.18 13.50
CA THR A 386 20.15 10.01 12.84
C THR A 386 20.19 8.78 13.75
N PHE A 387 19.76 7.61 13.23
CA PHE A 387 19.94 6.34 13.94
C PHE A 387 21.40 5.93 13.85
N LYS A 388 22.05 5.71 14.99
CA LYS A 388 23.35 5.02 15.03
C LYS A 388 23.12 3.54 14.72
N LEU A 389 24.11 2.89 14.11
CA LEU A 389 24.06 1.46 13.82
C LEU A 389 23.71 0.61 15.06
N SER A 390 24.23 0.98 16.23
CA SER A 390 23.90 0.33 17.51
C SER A 390 22.41 0.40 17.86
N THR A 391 21.74 1.52 17.54
CA THR A 391 20.31 1.70 17.75
C THR A 391 19.49 0.84 16.78
N ILE A 392 19.90 0.77 15.51
CA ILE A 392 19.28 -0.10 14.49
C ILE A 392 19.33 -1.56 14.93
N ILE A 393 20.52 -2.03 15.34
CA ILE A 393 20.71 -3.40 15.79
C ILE A 393 19.85 -3.69 17.03
N ARG A 394 19.80 -2.76 18.00
CA ARG A 394 18.96 -2.90 19.20
C ARG A 394 17.48 -3.04 18.85
N VAL A 395 16.95 -2.17 17.99
CA VAL A 395 15.57 -2.23 17.52
C VAL A 395 15.30 -3.56 16.78
N ALA A 396 16.18 -3.93 15.84
CA ALA A 396 16.06 -5.17 15.09
C ALA A 396 16.07 -6.42 16.01
N MET A 397 16.89 -6.40 17.07
CA MET A 397 16.92 -7.47 18.08
C MET A 397 15.62 -7.54 18.87
N ASP A 398 15.03 -6.41 19.26
CA ASP A 398 13.78 -6.37 19.99
C ASP A 398 12.61 -6.91 19.15
N VAL A 399 12.50 -6.48 17.90
CA VAL A 399 11.54 -7.02 16.93
C VAL A 399 11.75 -8.52 16.74
N SER A 400 13.00 -8.96 16.58
CA SER A 400 13.32 -10.38 16.39
C SER A 400 12.92 -11.24 17.59
N LYS A 401 13.10 -10.76 18.82
CA LYS A 401 12.66 -11.48 20.02
C LYS A 401 11.13 -11.59 20.07
N GLY A 402 10.42 -10.50 19.77
CA GLY A 402 8.96 -10.49 19.74
C GLY A 402 8.39 -11.46 18.70
N MET A 403 8.92 -11.40 17.48
CA MET A 403 8.51 -12.29 16.38
C MET A 403 8.88 -13.75 16.62
N ASN A 404 10.07 -14.03 17.17
CA ASN A 404 10.44 -15.39 17.56
C ASN A 404 9.46 -15.97 18.59
N TYR A 405 9.04 -15.17 19.58
CA TYR A 405 8.05 -15.59 20.56
C TYR A 405 6.68 -15.87 19.92
N LEU A 406 6.20 -15.01 19.02
CA LEU A 406 4.94 -15.24 18.30
C LEU A 406 4.99 -16.53 17.48
N HIS A 407 6.08 -16.76 16.74
CA HIS A 407 6.26 -17.97 15.91
C HIS A 407 6.33 -19.25 16.75
N GLN A 408 6.98 -19.21 17.92
CA GLN A 408 7.01 -20.33 18.87
C GLN A 408 5.61 -20.67 19.44
N ASN A 409 4.70 -19.69 19.47
CA ASN A 409 3.30 -19.87 19.84
C ASN A 409 2.38 -20.12 18.63
N ASN A 410 2.94 -20.48 17.47
CA ASN A 410 2.22 -20.74 16.22
C ASN A 410 1.38 -19.54 15.71
N ILE A 411 1.83 -18.32 15.99
CA ILE A 411 1.19 -17.09 15.51
C ILE A 411 2.03 -16.49 14.39
N ILE A 412 1.43 -16.34 13.20
CA ILE A 412 2.01 -15.64 12.05
C ILE A 412 1.43 -14.22 12.04
N HIS A 413 2.28 -13.20 12.01
CA HIS A 413 1.89 -11.80 12.13
C HIS A 413 1.22 -11.25 10.86
N ARG A 414 1.79 -11.52 9.67
CA ARG A 414 1.26 -11.21 8.33
C ARG A 414 1.21 -9.74 7.92
N ASP A 415 1.25 -8.81 8.86
CA ASP A 415 1.32 -7.36 8.59
C ASP A 415 2.53 -6.72 9.30
N LEU A 416 3.69 -7.37 9.28
CA LEU A 416 4.87 -6.85 9.97
C LEU A 416 5.44 -5.64 9.20
N LYS A 417 5.38 -4.46 9.80
CA LYS A 417 5.87 -3.19 9.24
C LYS A 417 6.21 -2.21 10.36
N THR A 418 7.01 -1.19 10.09
CA THR A 418 7.43 -0.20 11.10
C THR A 418 6.26 0.57 11.73
N ALA A 419 5.09 0.63 11.09
CA ALA A 419 3.88 1.22 11.67
C ALA A 419 3.27 0.36 12.80
N ASN A 420 3.47 -0.95 12.77
CA ASN A 420 2.98 -1.92 13.76
C ASN A 420 4.06 -2.26 14.82
N LEU A 421 5.19 -1.55 14.78
CA LEU A 421 6.22 -1.61 15.81
C LEU A 421 6.09 -0.37 16.68
N LEU A 422 5.82 -0.56 17.98
CA LEU A 422 5.58 0.54 18.91
C LEU A 422 6.71 0.66 19.92
N MET A 423 6.93 1.88 20.43
CA MET A 423 8.04 2.20 21.33
C MET A 423 7.54 2.78 22.66
N ASP A 424 8.11 2.27 23.75
CA ASP A 424 7.82 2.76 25.11
C ASP A 424 8.75 3.92 25.52
N GLU A 425 8.61 4.38 26.77
CA GLU A 425 9.40 5.47 27.32
C GLU A 425 10.92 5.18 27.35
N HIS A 426 11.29 3.91 27.47
CA HIS A 426 12.66 3.42 27.55
C HIS A 426 13.26 3.02 26.19
N GLU A 427 12.57 3.33 25.08
CA GLU A 427 12.98 2.97 23.72
C GLU A 427 12.98 1.47 23.43
N VAL A 428 12.25 0.68 24.22
CA VAL A 428 12.04 -0.74 23.93
C VAL A 428 10.97 -0.85 22.86
N VAL A 429 11.25 -1.64 21.83
CA VAL A 429 10.30 -1.87 20.75
C VAL A 429 9.48 -3.12 21.02
N LYS A 430 8.17 -3.00 20.80
CA LYS A 430 7.18 -4.07 20.92
C LYS A 430 6.39 -4.24 19.64
N VAL A 431 6.12 -5.48 19.27
CA VAL A 431 5.28 -5.85 18.13
C VAL A 431 3.80 -5.70 18.52
N ALA A 432 3.04 -4.97 17.72
CA ALA A 432 1.60 -4.70 17.90
C ALA A 432 0.78 -5.27 16.74
N ASP A 433 -0.56 -5.25 16.85
CA ASP A 433 -1.50 -5.62 15.76
C ASP A 433 -1.30 -7.03 15.15
N PHE A 434 -0.80 -7.98 15.96
CA PHE A 434 -0.62 -9.39 15.59
C PHE A 434 -1.90 -10.24 15.70
N GLY A 435 -2.99 -9.67 16.26
CA GLY A 435 -4.19 -10.42 16.68
C GLY A 435 -5.23 -10.65 15.57
N VAL A 436 -5.07 -10.04 14.39
CA VAL A 436 -5.83 -10.40 13.18
C VAL A 436 -4.98 -11.31 12.29
N SER A 437 -4.23 -12.24 12.90
CA SER A 437 -3.53 -13.31 12.18
C SER A 437 -4.55 -14.04 11.32
N ARG A 438 -4.75 -13.57 10.08
CA ARG A 438 -5.87 -13.90 9.19
C ARG A 438 -6.17 -15.39 9.25
N VAL A 439 -7.07 -15.82 10.13
CA VAL A 439 -7.28 -17.23 10.39
C VAL A 439 -7.83 -17.80 9.11
N VAL A 440 -6.96 -18.44 8.32
CA VAL A 440 -7.26 -19.34 7.22
C VAL A 440 -8.50 -18.92 6.40
N SER A 441 -8.67 -17.63 6.14
CA SER A 441 -9.62 -17.19 5.14
C SER A 441 -8.97 -17.55 3.82
N GLN A 442 -9.30 -18.75 3.31
CA GLN A 442 -9.14 -19.12 1.90
C GLN A 442 -9.84 -18.13 0.95
N THR A 443 -10.41 -17.05 1.49
CA THR A 443 -11.12 -15.95 0.85
C THR A 443 -10.50 -14.62 1.29
N GLY A 444 -9.17 -14.44 1.20
CA GLY A 444 -8.47 -13.22 1.62
C GLY A 444 -9.00 -11.91 1.02
N VAL A 445 -9.90 -11.21 1.73
CA VAL A 445 -10.35 -9.85 1.39
C VAL A 445 -9.12 -8.98 1.54
N MET A 446 -8.52 -8.62 0.41
CA MET A 446 -7.42 -7.68 0.37
C MET A 446 -7.98 -6.42 -0.24
N THR A 447 -8.45 -5.51 0.62
CA THR A 447 -8.71 -4.14 0.22
C THR A 447 -7.39 -3.57 -0.29
N ALA A 448 -7.30 -3.31 -1.59
CA ALA A 448 -6.11 -2.83 -2.30
C ALA A 448 -5.59 -1.44 -1.81
N GLU A 449 -6.23 -0.88 -0.78
CA GLU A 449 -5.97 0.45 -0.22
C GLU A 449 -4.98 0.48 0.94
N THR A 450 -4.64 -0.67 1.55
CA THR A 450 -3.68 -0.67 2.64
C THR A 450 -2.26 -0.66 2.08
N GLY A 451 -1.50 0.42 2.27
CA GLY A 451 -0.09 0.58 1.89
C GLY A 451 0.90 -0.46 2.43
N THR A 452 0.42 -1.56 3.00
CA THR A 452 1.14 -2.75 3.47
C THR A 452 1.89 -3.48 2.35
N TYR A 453 1.45 -3.42 1.09
CA TYR A 453 2.05 -4.17 -0.03
C TYR A 453 3.58 -4.06 -0.13
N ARG A 454 4.15 -2.91 0.24
CA ARG A 454 5.59 -2.64 0.21
C ARG A 454 6.41 -3.55 1.14
N TRP A 455 5.81 -4.12 2.17
CA TRP A 455 6.48 -5.04 3.11
C TRP A 455 6.12 -6.52 2.86
N MET A 456 5.17 -6.79 1.95
CA MET A 456 4.65 -8.15 1.77
C MET A 456 5.62 -9.06 1.02
N ALA A 457 5.67 -10.32 1.45
CA ALA A 457 6.45 -11.34 0.76
C ALA A 457 5.80 -11.74 -0.58
N PRO A 458 6.59 -12.16 -1.59
CA PRO A 458 6.09 -12.56 -2.90
C PRO A 458 4.97 -13.59 -2.82
N GLU A 459 5.15 -14.64 -2.00
CA GLU A 459 4.16 -15.72 -1.87
C GLU A 459 2.84 -15.26 -1.23
N VAL A 460 2.87 -14.19 -0.42
CA VAL A 460 1.66 -13.61 0.17
C VAL A 460 0.93 -12.75 -0.87
N ILE A 461 1.68 -12.01 -1.70
CA ILE A 461 1.13 -11.21 -2.81
C ILE A 461 0.48 -12.14 -3.85
N GLU A 462 1.13 -13.25 -4.18
CA GLU A 462 0.63 -14.27 -5.11
C GLU A 462 -0.46 -15.17 -4.51
N HIS A 463 -0.86 -14.93 -3.24
CA HIS A 463 -1.84 -15.75 -2.51
C HIS A 463 -1.52 -17.26 -2.48
N LYS A 464 -0.24 -17.62 -2.55
CA LYS A 464 0.23 -19.00 -2.38
C LYS A 464 0.10 -19.42 -0.92
N LEU A 465 0.22 -20.73 -0.66
CA LEU A 465 0.37 -21.20 0.71
C LEU A 465 1.68 -20.63 1.27
N TYR A 466 1.59 -19.96 2.41
CA TYR A 466 2.73 -19.37 3.10
C TYR A 466 2.73 -19.76 4.57
N ASP A 467 3.92 -19.74 5.16
CA ASP A 467 4.14 -19.98 6.58
C ASP A 467 4.71 -18.72 7.25
N HIS A 468 5.30 -18.91 8.42
CA HIS A 468 5.94 -17.87 9.20
C HIS A 468 7.13 -17.18 8.50
N LYS A 469 7.65 -17.71 7.38
CA LYS A 469 8.73 -17.09 6.59
C LYS A 469 8.27 -15.85 5.82
N ALA A 470 6.97 -15.63 5.65
CA ALA A 470 6.44 -14.37 5.12
C ALA A 470 6.78 -13.18 6.04
N ASP A 471 6.73 -13.39 7.36
CA ASP A 471 7.11 -12.37 8.34
C ASP A 471 8.62 -12.06 8.30
N VAL A 472 9.44 -13.05 7.93
CA VAL A 472 10.89 -12.86 7.79
C VAL A 472 11.22 -11.96 6.60
N PHE A 473 10.51 -12.12 5.47
CA PHE A 473 10.64 -11.20 4.34
C PHE A 473 10.27 -9.77 4.76
N SER A 474 9.13 -9.64 5.43
CA SER A 474 8.63 -8.35 5.92
C SER A 474 9.63 -7.70 6.88
N PHE A 475 10.28 -8.50 7.73
CA PHE A 475 11.37 -8.06 8.59
C PHE A 475 12.60 -7.58 7.81
N GLY A 476 12.94 -8.21 6.68
CA GLY A 476 14.01 -7.73 5.79
C GLY A 476 13.74 -6.31 5.26
N ILE A 477 12.50 -6.02 4.86
CA ILE A 477 12.08 -4.68 4.44
C ILE A 477 12.08 -3.69 5.61
N VAL A 478 11.64 -4.12 6.81
CA VAL A 478 11.75 -3.30 8.04
C VAL A 478 13.22 -2.98 8.35
N LEU A 479 14.13 -3.94 8.19
CA LEU A 479 15.56 -3.72 8.44
C LEU A 479 16.15 -2.72 7.45
N TRP A 480 15.75 -2.81 6.17
CA TRP A 480 16.10 -1.83 5.16
C TRP A 480 15.58 -0.43 5.52
N GLU A 481 14.32 -0.31 5.93
CA GLU A 481 13.71 0.97 6.32
C GLU A 481 14.40 1.58 7.56
N LEU A 482 14.82 0.75 8.53
CA LEU A 482 15.62 1.21 9.67
C LEU A 482 16.98 1.76 9.25
N LEU A 483 17.57 1.21 8.19
CA LEU A 483 18.89 1.61 7.67
C LEU A 483 18.85 2.89 6.86
N THR A 484 17.89 3.00 5.94
CA THR A 484 17.80 4.12 4.99
C THR A 484 16.94 5.25 5.52
N ARG A 485 15.95 4.92 6.36
CA ARG A 485 14.86 5.82 6.79
C ARG A 485 14.03 6.36 5.63
N GLU A 486 14.09 5.67 4.52
CA GLU A 486 13.29 5.96 3.34
C GLU A 486 12.06 5.08 3.36
N ILE A 487 11.00 5.55 2.70
CA ILE A 487 9.82 4.71 2.48
C ILE A 487 10.21 3.62 1.47
N PRO A 488 9.99 2.33 1.76
CA PRO A 488 10.35 1.26 0.84
C PRO A 488 9.69 1.45 -0.53
N TYR A 489 10.51 1.41 -1.59
CA TYR A 489 10.05 1.63 -2.98
C TYR A 489 9.37 2.99 -3.17
N SER A 490 9.88 4.07 -2.58
CA SER A 490 9.26 5.42 -2.57
C SER A 490 8.78 5.91 -3.94
N ASP A 491 9.47 5.49 -5.00
CA ASP A 491 9.23 5.95 -6.38
C ASP A 491 8.12 5.15 -7.09
N LEU A 492 7.61 4.10 -6.44
CA LEU A 492 6.55 3.24 -6.97
C LEU A 492 5.29 3.35 -6.12
N THR A 493 4.12 3.14 -6.72
CA THR A 493 2.89 2.89 -5.94
C THR A 493 3.00 1.56 -5.17
N PRO A 494 2.24 1.36 -4.07
CA PRO A 494 2.27 0.09 -3.33
C PRO A 494 1.99 -1.14 -4.20
N LEU A 495 1.09 -1.01 -5.19
CA LEU A 495 0.75 -2.09 -6.10
C LEU A 495 1.87 -2.36 -7.11
N GLN A 496 2.49 -1.32 -7.68
CA GLN A 496 3.65 -1.48 -8.57
C GLN A 496 4.83 -2.12 -7.84
N ALA A 497 5.08 -1.73 -6.58
CA ALA A 497 6.09 -2.37 -5.75
C ALA A 497 5.80 -3.87 -5.58
N ALA A 498 4.55 -4.25 -5.31
CA ALA A 498 4.15 -5.65 -5.20
C ALA A 498 4.37 -6.45 -6.49
N ILE A 499 3.96 -5.88 -7.64
CA ILE A 499 4.16 -6.50 -8.96
C ILE A 499 5.66 -6.67 -9.25
N GLY A 500 6.47 -5.64 -9.05
CA GLY A 500 7.92 -5.70 -9.25
C GLY A 500 8.60 -6.74 -8.35
N VAL A 501 8.17 -6.86 -7.08
CA VAL A 501 8.67 -7.88 -6.14
C VAL A 501 8.39 -9.30 -6.64
N VAL A 502 7.19 -9.54 -7.18
CA VAL A 502 6.76 -10.86 -7.65
C VAL A 502 7.38 -11.22 -9.00
N GLN A 503 7.26 -10.34 -10.00
CA GLN A 503 7.62 -10.64 -11.38
C GLN A 503 9.11 -10.44 -11.68
N GLN A 504 9.73 -9.43 -11.06
CA GLN A 504 11.10 -9.02 -11.37
C GLN A 504 12.09 -9.30 -10.22
N GLY A 505 11.61 -9.84 -9.10
CA GLY A 505 12.43 -10.02 -7.90
C GLY A 505 12.93 -8.69 -7.33
N LEU A 506 12.21 -7.59 -7.55
CA LEU A 506 12.63 -6.24 -7.18
C LEU A 506 12.92 -6.12 -5.68
N ARG A 507 14.05 -5.51 -5.30
CA ARG A 507 14.40 -5.20 -3.91
C ARG A 507 14.92 -3.76 -3.80
N PRO A 508 14.69 -3.07 -2.66
CA PRO A 508 15.23 -1.74 -2.43
C PRO A 508 16.77 -1.74 -2.45
N ALA A 509 17.37 -0.67 -2.96
CA ALA A 509 18.82 -0.55 -3.04
C ALA A 509 19.46 -0.42 -1.64
N ILE A 510 20.48 -1.23 -1.34
CA ILE A 510 21.19 -1.16 -0.06
C ILE A 510 22.33 -0.13 -0.17
N PRO A 511 22.45 0.83 0.77
CA PRO A 511 23.55 1.81 0.73
C PRO A 511 24.93 1.16 0.83
N LYS A 512 25.89 1.60 0.00
CA LYS A 512 27.26 1.04 -0.08
C LYS A 512 28.06 1.06 1.23
N ARG A 513 27.72 1.95 2.17
CA ARG A 513 28.41 2.09 3.48
C ARG A 513 27.79 1.24 4.59
N THR A 514 26.87 0.34 4.26
CA THR A 514 26.22 -0.56 5.22
C THR A 514 27.18 -1.65 5.69
N HIS A 515 27.09 -2.04 6.97
CA HIS A 515 27.94 -3.09 7.54
C HIS A 515 27.74 -4.43 6.78
N PRO A 516 28.80 -5.10 6.28
CA PRO A 516 28.68 -6.26 5.38
C PRO A 516 27.82 -7.40 5.93
N LYS A 517 27.97 -7.75 7.22
CA LYS A 517 27.14 -8.80 7.84
C LYS A 517 25.67 -8.43 7.98
N LEU A 518 25.37 -7.13 8.02
CA LEU A 518 23.99 -6.65 8.04
C LEU A 518 23.37 -6.72 6.65
N VAL A 519 24.15 -6.42 5.60
CA VAL A 519 23.77 -6.64 4.21
C VAL A 519 23.45 -8.12 3.99
N GLU A 520 24.34 -9.02 4.39
CA GLU A 520 24.14 -10.47 4.26
C GLU A 520 22.86 -10.95 4.98
N LEU A 521 22.63 -10.47 6.21
CA LEU A 521 21.43 -10.81 6.98
C LEU A 521 20.15 -10.32 6.26
N LEU A 522 20.16 -9.08 5.81
CA LEU A 522 19.05 -8.44 5.11
C LEU A 522 18.74 -9.18 3.80
N GLU A 523 19.78 -9.50 3.02
CA GLU A 523 19.67 -10.25 1.77
C GLU A 523 19.13 -11.67 1.97
N LYS A 524 19.50 -12.33 3.07
CA LYS A 524 18.93 -13.63 3.45
C LYS A 524 17.46 -13.53 3.86
N CYS A 525 17.07 -12.44 4.53
CA CYS A 525 15.69 -12.28 5.01
C CYS A 525 14.68 -12.12 3.85
N TRP A 526 15.04 -11.46 2.76
CA TRP A 526 14.12 -11.16 1.64
C TRP A 526 14.33 -12.02 0.38
N GLN A 527 14.91 -13.22 0.54
CA GLN A 527 15.06 -14.18 -0.57
C GLN A 527 13.70 -14.49 -1.22
N GLN A 528 13.69 -14.69 -2.54
CA GLN A 528 12.45 -15.01 -3.26
C GLN A 528 11.83 -16.29 -2.72
N ASP A 529 12.62 -17.36 -2.62
CA ASP A 529 12.20 -18.63 -2.06
C ASP A 529 12.19 -18.58 -0.51
N PRO A 530 11.03 -18.81 0.15
CA PRO A 530 10.90 -18.79 1.60
C PRO A 530 11.80 -19.80 2.35
N THR A 531 12.20 -20.90 1.70
CA THR A 531 13.02 -21.95 2.33
C THR A 531 14.43 -21.47 2.65
N HIS A 532 14.95 -20.52 1.87
CA HIS A 532 16.27 -19.92 2.05
C HIS A 532 16.30 -18.84 3.13
N ARG A 533 15.14 -18.38 3.60
CA ARG A 533 15.05 -17.33 4.62
C ARG A 533 15.35 -17.91 6.01
N PRO A 534 16.11 -17.20 6.85
CA PRO A 534 16.42 -17.66 8.21
C PRO A 534 15.19 -17.58 9.12
N ASN A 535 15.20 -18.31 10.23
CA ASN A 535 14.18 -18.19 11.27
C ASN A 535 14.55 -17.02 12.22
N PHE A 536 13.60 -16.46 12.96
CA PHE A 536 13.90 -15.34 13.87
C PHE A 536 14.93 -15.67 14.97
N SER A 537 15.04 -16.93 15.39
CA SER A 537 16.13 -17.39 16.28
C SER A 537 17.51 -17.20 15.65
N GLN A 538 17.67 -17.61 14.40
CA GLN A 538 18.91 -17.45 13.63
C GLN A 538 19.20 -15.96 13.35
N ILE A 539 18.17 -15.17 13.03
CA ILE A 539 18.31 -13.71 12.86
C ILE A 539 18.84 -13.08 14.14
N LEU A 540 18.29 -13.45 15.31
CA LEU A 540 18.70 -12.92 16.61
C LEU A 540 20.17 -13.25 16.91
N GLU A 541 20.63 -14.47 16.64
CA GLU A 541 22.04 -14.86 16.79
C GLU A 541 22.97 -14.05 15.89
N ASN A 542 22.58 -13.80 14.64
CA ASN A 542 23.33 -12.97 13.72
C ASN A 542 23.42 -11.52 14.21
N LEU A 543 22.29 -10.93 14.64
CA LEU A 543 22.26 -9.58 15.18
C LEU A 543 23.12 -9.43 16.44
N GLN A 544 23.12 -10.43 17.33
CA GLN A 544 23.98 -10.44 18.53
C GLN A 544 25.46 -10.47 18.16
N ARG A 545 25.85 -11.20 17.11
CA ARG A 545 27.23 -11.24 16.62
C ARG A 545 27.66 -9.88 16.06
N ILE A 546 26.81 -9.27 15.24
CA ILE A 546 27.05 -7.93 14.70
C ILE A 546 27.14 -6.90 15.83
N ALA A 547 26.28 -7.00 16.85
CA ALA A 547 26.31 -6.09 17.99
C ALA A 547 27.66 -6.13 18.74
N LYS A 548 28.22 -7.32 18.97
CA LYS A 548 29.53 -7.48 19.64
C LYS A 548 30.65 -6.84 18.83
N GLU A 549 30.69 -7.10 17.54
CA GLU A 549 31.73 -6.55 16.65
C GLU A 549 31.67 -5.02 16.56
N VAL A 550 30.47 -4.44 16.54
CA VAL A 550 30.29 -2.98 16.54
C VAL A 550 30.75 -2.35 17.87
N VAL A 551 30.66 -3.06 18.99
CA VAL A 551 31.19 -2.60 20.28
C VAL A 551 32.72 -2.68 20.28
N ASP A 552 33.28 -3.81 19.84
CA ASP A 552 34.72 -4.04 19.80
C ASP A 552 35.44 -3.02 18.90
N GLU A 553 34.88 -2.70 17.72
CA GLU A 553 35.42 -1.67 16.81
C GLU A 553 35.43 -0.27 17.43
N VAL A 554 34.45 0.05 18.29
CA VAL A 554 34.39 1.35 18.97
C VAL A 554 35.43 1.42 20.08
N GLU A 555 35.63 0.33 20.83
CA GLU A 555 36.66 0.24 21.88
C GLU A 555 38.07 0.30 21.30
N ASP A 556 38.35 -0.41 20.21
CA ASP A 556 39.67 -0.40 19.56
C ASP A 556 39.99 0.97 18.96
N ARG A 557 39.02 1.65 18.34
CA ARG A 557 39.21 3.04 17.87
C ARG A 557 39.43 4.03 19.01
N GLN A 558 38.90 3.77 20.21
CA GLN A 558 39.17 4.60 21.39
C GLN A 558 40.56 4.33 21.97
N LYS A 559 41.00 3.07 21.99
CA LYS A 559 42.38 2.69 22.38
C LYS A 559 43.41 3.27 21.41
N ASP A 560 43.20 3.18 20.11
CA ASP A 560 44.10 3.75 19.10
C ASP A 560 44.20 5.28 19.19
N LYS A 561 43.10 5.98 19.50
CA LYS A 561 43.13 7.43 19.78
C LYS A 561 43.89 7.76 21.07
N SER A 562 43.79 6.93 22.11
CA SER A 562 44.52 7.12 23.36
C SER A 562 46.03 6.88 23.20
N ILE A 563 46.43 5.91 22.37
CA ILE A 563 47.83 5.59 22.07
C ILE A 563 48.42 6.65 21.12
N GLY A 564 47.68 7.06 20.09
CA GLY A 564 48.09 8.13 19.16
C GLY A 564 48.24 9.51 19.82
N GLY A 565 47.44 9.80 20.85
CA GLY A 565 47.59 10.98 21.71
C GLY A 565 48.91 10.96 22.48
N PHE A 566 49.27 9.82 23.08
CA PHE A 566 50.50 9.63 23.87
C PHE A 566 51.79 9.79 23.05
N PHE A 567 51.81 9.30 21.81
CA PHE A 567 52.96 9.45 20.91
C PHE A 567 53.07 10.85 20.28
N SER A 568 51.98 11.62 20.19
CA SER A 568 52.04 13.02 19.71
C SER A 568 52.68 13.98 20.72
N SER A 569 52.55 13.70 22.01
CA SER A 569 53.15 14.48 23.10
C SER A 569 54.65 14.25 23.30
N LEU A 570 55.21 13.14 22.80
CA LEU A 570 56.64 12.82 22.93
C LEU A 570 57.50 13.35 21.77
N ARG A 571 56.90 13.90 20.71
CA ARG A 571 57.64 14.41 19.52
C ARG A 571 57.79 15.93 19.44
N LYS A 572 57.24 16.68 20.41
CA LYS A 572 57.29 18.16 20.44
C LYS A 572 58.36 18.75 21.36
N GLY A 573 59.29 17.93 21.85
CA GLY A 573 60.24 18.32 22.89
C GLY A 573 61.71 18.39 22.50
N HIS A 574 62.11 18.38 21.22
CA HIS A 574 63.50 18.62 20.80
C HIS A 574 63.50 19.46 19.52
N HIS A 575 63.53 20.79 19.67
CA HIS A 575 64.07 21.72 18.69
C HIS A 575 64.62 22.95 19.39
#